data_AF-A0A9X7XT17-F1
#
_entry.id   AF-A0A9X7XT17-F1
#
_cell.length_a   1.000
_cell.length_b   1.000
_cell.length_c   1.000
_cell.angle_alpha   90.00
_cell.angle_beta   90.00
_cell.angle_gamma   90.00
#
_symmetry.space_group_name_H-M   'P 1'
#
loop_
_entity.id
_entity.type
_entity.pdbx_description
1 polymer ?
#
loop_
_entity_poly.entity_id
_entity_poly.type
_entity_poly.pdbx_seq_one_letter_code
_entity_poly.pdbx_strand_id
1 'polypeptide(L)'
;MKKYVAMCCLSVVYTFFGEMLVFLLADPHALGDTTIYHFLKNGYYIMGFVIVVWTVKVIYRKGFHRNKKELVLDYAIYAVMVMLAYTCTNIVIDTYFAHLV
;
A
#
# COMPACT_ATOMS: atom_id res chain seq x y z
N MET A 1 -1.18 21.75 2.23
CA MET A 1 -1.63 20.52 2.92
C MET A 1 -2.43 19.55 2.06
N LYS A 2 -3.57 19.93 1.47
CA LYS A 2 -4.53 19.03 0.77
C LYS A 2 -3.92 17.96 -0.17
N LYS A 3 -2.99 18.32 -1.06
CA LYS A 3 -2.32 17.38 -1.99
C LYS A 3 -1.49 16.27 -1.32
N TYR A 4 -0.96 16.52 -0.12
CA TYR A 4 -0.16 15.53 0.62
C TYR A 4 -1.06 14.48 1.26
N VAL A 5 -2.11 14.94 1.96
CA VAL A 5 -3.12 14.05 2.56
C VAL A 5 -3.73 13.16 1.49
N ALA A 6 -4.09 13.74 0.32
CA ALA A 6 -4.62 12.97 -0.80
C ALA A 6 -3.66 11.86 -1.28
N MET A 7 -2.36 12.11 -1.36
CA MET A 7 -1.39 11.09 -1.78
C MET A 7 -1.19 10.00 -0.71
N CYS A 8 -1.15 10.37 0.57
CA CYS A 8 -1.09 9.38 1.64
C CYS A 8 -2.35 8.50 1.64
N CYS A 9 -3.53 9.11 1.47
CA CYS A 9 -4.79 8.36 1.32
C CYS A 9 -4.78 7.45 0.10
N LEU A 10 -4.31 7.93 -1.07
CA LEU A 10 -4.19 7.11 -2.28
C LEU A 10 -3.24 5.92 -2.06
N SER A 11 -2.13 6.13 -1.35
CA SER A 11 -1.21 5.04 -1.01
C SER A 11 -1.87 4.00 -0.11
N VAL A 12 -2.59 4.43 0.92
CA VAL A 12 -3.30 3.53 1.85
C VAL A 12 -4.41 2.77 1.14
N VAL A 13 -5.23 3.46 0.34
CA VAL A 13 -6.31 2.87 -0.46
C VAL A 13 -5.74 1.88 -1.47
N TYR A 14 -4.64 2.21 -2.13
CA TYR A 14 -3.98 1.31 -3.06
C TYR A 14 -3.47 0.04 -2.37
N THR A 15 -2.79 0.17 -1.24
CA THR A 15 -2.32 -0.98 -0.46
C THR A 15 -3.49 -1.86 -0.04
N PHE A 16 -4.56 -1.25 0.47
CA PHE A 16 -5.72 -1.98 0.97
C PHE A 16 -6.50 -2.68 -0.13
N PHE A 17 -7.02 -1.93 -1.09
CA PHE A 17 -7.87 -2.51 -2.14
C PHE A 17 -7.05 -3.29 -3.18
N GLY A 18 -5.81 -2.88 -3.44
CA GLY A 18 -4.95 -3.54 -4.42
C GLY A 18 -4.62 -4.98 -4.02
N GLU A 19 -4.25 -5.20 -2.76
CA GLU A 19 -3.94 -6.54 -2.26
C GLU A 19 -5.19 -7.42 -2.17
N MET A 20 -6.32 -6.85 -1.72
CA MET A 20 -7.62 -7.55 -1.74
C MET A 20 -8.04 -7.95 -3.15
N LEU A 21 -7.85 -7.09 -4.14
CA LEU A 21 -8.18 -7.40 -5.54
C LEU A 21 -7.26 -8.48 -6.11
N VAL A 22 -5.95 -8.45 -5.80
CA VAL A 22 -5.03 -9.52 -6.20
C VAL A 22 -5.44 -10.84 -5.57
N PHE A 23 -5.83 -10.82 -4.29
CA PHE A 23 -6.34 -12.01 -3.60
C PHE A 23 -7.62 -12.53 -4.25
N LEU A 24 -8.62 -11.68 -4.50
CA LEU A 24 -9.89 -12.07 -5.12
C LEU A 24 -9.75 -12.58 -6.57
N LEU A 25 -8.89 -11.94 -7.38
CA LEU A 25 -8.74 -12.25 -8.81
C LEU A 25 -7.82 -13.44 -9.07
N ALA A 26 -6.89 -13.71 -8.15
CA ALA A 26 -5.88 -14.73 -8.31
C ALA A 26 -5.72 -15.55 -7.03
N ASP A 27 -6.83 -15.94 -6.42
CA ASP A 27 -6.80 -16.59 -5.11
C ASP A 27 -5.88 -17.84 -5.14
N PRO A 28 -4.81 -17.86 -4.33
CA PRO A 28 -3.92 -19.01 -4.26
C PRO A 28 -4.62 -20.28 -3.74
N HIS A 29 -5.75 -20.17 -3.04
CA HIS A 29 -6.56 -21.32 -2.57
C HIS A 29 -7.40 -21.95 -3.68
N ALA A 30 -8.02 -21.15 -4.56
CA ALA A 30 -8.84 -21.66 -5.66
C ALA A 30 -8.05 -21.97 -6.94
N LEU A 31 -7.07 -21.14 -7.28
CA LEU A 31 -6.28 -21.30 -8.52
C LEU A 31 -5.00 -22.11 -8.31
N GLY A 32 -4.54 -22.27 -7.07
CA GLY A 32 -3.21 -22.81 -6.78
C GLY A 32 -2.08 -21.84 -7.15
N ASP A 33 -0.83 -22.31 -7.00
CA ASP A 33 0.37 -21.52 -7.32
C ASP A 33 0.56 -21.37 -8.83
N THR A 34 -0.21 -20.47 -9.43
CA THR A 34 -0.28 -20.24 -10.87
C THR A 34 0.56 -19.04 -11.29
N THR A 35 1.07 -19.07 -12.51
CA THR A 35 1.82 -17.97 -13.13
C THR A 35 1.05 -16.64 -13.10
N ILE A 36 -0.29 -16.71 -13.16
CA ILE A 36 -1.19 -15.54 -13.14
C ILE A 36 -1.17 -14.85 -11.77
N TYR A 37 -1.16 -15.61 -10.67
CA TYR A 37 -1.04 -15.07 -9.32
C TYR A 37 0.27 -14.30 -9.14
N HIS A 38 1.41 -14.90 -9.52
CA HIS A 38 2.70 -14.22 -9.43
C HIS A 38 2.76 -12.96 -10.30
N PHE A 39 2.18 -13.00 -11.50
CA PHE A 39 2.15 -11.83 -12.37
C PHE A 39 1.37 -10.66 -11.74
N LEU A 40 0.15 -10.92 -11.24
CA LEU A 40 -0.68 -9.90 -10.60
C LEU A 40 -0.06 -9.39 -9.29
N LYS A 41 0.48 -10.29 -8.47
CA LYS A 41 1.17 -9.95 -7.23
C LYS A 41 2.43 -9.11 -7.48
N ASN A 42 3.24 -9.46 -8.48
CA ASN A 42 4.40 -8.66 -8.87
C ASN A 42 3.98 -7.29 -9.41
N GLY A 43 2.94 -7.23 -10.23
CA GLY A 43 2.37 -5.96 -10.72
C GLY A 43 1.93 -5.05 -9.58
N TYR A 44 1.26 -5.62 -8.57
CA TYR A 44 0.86 -4.91 -7.35
C TYR A 44 2.07 -4.34 -6.59
N TYR A 45 3.11 -5.14 -6.37
CA TYR A 45 4.31 -4.65 -5.66
C TYR A 45 5.06 -3.59 -6.46
N ILE A 46 5.20 -3.74 -7.78
CA ILE A 46 5.88 -2.74 -8.63
C ILE A 46 5.14 -1.41 -8.57
N MET A 47 3.82 -1.43 -8.74
CA MET A 47 3.02 -0.21 -8.73
C MET A 47 2.94 0.40 -7.31
N GLY A 48 2.88 -0.43 -6.27
CA GLY A 48 3.00 0.01 -4.88
C GLY A 48 4.32 0.72 -4.59
N PHE A 49 5.44 0.18 -5.08
CA PHE A 49 6.75 0.82 -4.96
C PHE A 49 6.78 2.19 -5.66
N VAL A 50 6.21 2.31 -6.86
CA VAL A 50 6.10 3.59 -7.58
C VAL A 50 5.32 4.63 -6.76
N ILE A 51 4.20 4.23 -6.14
CA ILE A 51 3.37 5.12 -5.31
C ILE A 51 4.14 5.57 -4.06
N VAL A 52 4.87 4.67 -3.40
CA VAL A 52 5.71 4.99 -2.24
C VAL A 52 6.80 5.99 -2.61
N VAL A 53 7.56 5.72 -3.67
CA VAL A 53 8.63 6.62 -4.14
C VAL A 53 8.07 7.99 -4.50
N TRP A 54 6.92 8.04 -5.16
CA TRP A 54 6.28 9.30 -5.52
C TRP A 54 5.81 10.07 -4.28
N THR A 55 5.21 9.38 -3.32
CA THR A 55 4.76 9.99 -2.07
C THR A 55 5.94 10.55 -1.29
N VAL A 56 7.01 9.75 -1.09
CA VAL A 56 8.27 10.16 -0.44
C VAL A 56 8.86 11.41 -1.10
N LYS A 57 8.95 11.44 -2.44
CA LYS A 57 9.44 12.60 -3.19
C LYS A 57 8.61 13.85 -2.93
N VAL A 58 7.30 13.70 -2.72
CA VAL A 58 6.39 14.81 -2.42
C VAL A 58 6.53 15.29 -0.98
N ILE A 59 6.76 14.37 -0.02
CA ILE A 59 7.10 14.74 1.38
C ILE A 59 8.38 15.56 1.37
N TYR A 60 9.43 15.07 0.70
CA TYR A 60 10.72 15.73 0.59
C TYR A 60 10.59 17.16 0.02
N ARG A 61 9.93 17.31 -1.14
CA ARG A 61 9.76 18.63 -1.78
C ARG A 61 9.04 19.64 -0.89
N LYS A 62 8.06 19.21 -0.09
CA LYS A 62 7.34 20.10 0.83
C LYS A 62 8.12 20.43 2.09
N GLY A 63 8.88 19.47 2.62
CA GLY A 63 9.66 19.63 3.84
C GLY A 63 11.05 20.21 3.62
N PHE A 64 11.45 20.53 2.39
CA PHE A 64 12.79 21.05 2.06
C PHE A 64 13.16 22.33 2.83
N HIS A 65 12.17 23.16 3.18
CA HIS A 65 12.37 24.38 3.97
C HIS A 65 11.99 24.21 5.47
N ARG A 66 11.57 23.02 5.90
CA ARG A 66 11.18 22.72 7.29
C ARG A 66 12.33 22.11 8.07
N ASN A 67 12.19 22.08 9.39
CA ASN A 67 13.20 21.50 10.27
C ASN A 67 13.39 19.99 9.99
N LYS A 68 14.64 19.52 9.98
CA LYS A 68 14.98 18.11 9.65
C LYS A 68 14.22 17.10 10.51
N LYS A 69 13.99 17.44 11.79
CA LYS A 69 13.23 16.60 12.73
C LYS A 69 11.76 16.42 12.32
N GLU A 70 11.12 17.48 11.81
CA GLU A 70 9.73 17.42 11.32
C GLU A 70 9.63 16.54 10.07
N LEU A 71 10.59 16.64 9.16
CA LEU A 71 10.63 15.83 7.95
C LEU A 71 10.76 14.33 8.28
N VAL A 72 11.60 13.97 9.26
CA VAL A 72 11.74 12.58 9.73
C VAL A 72 10.44 12.08 10.35
N LEU A 73 9.76 12.91 11.13
CA LEU A 73 8.46 12.58 11.72
C LEU A 73 7.40 12.32 10.64
N ASP A 74 7.35 13.14 9.59
CA ASP A 74 6.42 12.95 8.46
C ASP A 74 6.64 11.60 7.74
N TYR A 75 7.91 11.21 7.53
CA TYR A 75 8.23 9.89 6.98
C TYR A 75 7.84 8.74 7.91
N ALA A 76 8.08 8.88 9.21
CA ALA A 76 7.71 7.87 10.20
C ALA A 76 6.19 7.66 10.24
N ILE A 77 5.41 8.75 10.25
CA ILE A 77 3.94 8.70 10.21
C ILE A 77 3.47 8.01 8.93
N TYR A 78 4.06 8.34 7.78
CA TYR A 78 3.72 7.69 6.52
C TYR A 78 4.01 6.19 6.54
N ALA A 79 5.19 5.78 7.03
CA ALA A 79 5.55 4.37 7.16
C ALA A 79 4.58 3.60 8.07
N VAL A 80 4.22 4.18 9.22
CA VAL A 80 3.23 3.60 10.15
C VAL A 80 1.86 3.45 9.48
N MET A 81 1.40 4.46 8.72
CA MET A 81 0.14 4.35 7.98
C MET A 81 0.15 3.23 6.94
N VAL A 82 1.24 3.07 6.19
CA VAL A 82 1.37 1.98 5.20
C VAL A 82 1.39 0.62 5.89
N MET A 83 2.14 0.47 6.99
CA MET A 83 2.14 -0.77 7.77
C MET A 83 0.77 -1.11 8.34
N LEU A 84 0.06 -0.12 8.90
CA LEU A 84 -1.30 -0.30 9.40
C LEU A 84 -2.25 -0.73 8.28
N ALA A 85 -2.18 -0.09 7.11
CA ALA A 85 -2.98 -0.47 5.95
C ALA A 85 -2.72 -1.94 5.57
N TYR A 86 -1.46 -2.33 5.46
CA TYR A 86 -1.07 -3.71 5.13
C TYR A 86 -1.58 -4.72 6.16
N THR A 87 -1.39 -4.46 7.46
CA THR A 87 -1.88 -5.33 8.53
C THR A 87 -3.41 -5.46 8.52
N CYS A 88 -4.13 -4.34 8.38
CA CYS A 88 -5.59 -4.35 8.24
C CYS A 88 -6.04 -5.16 7.03
N THR A 89 -5.30 -5.06 5.92
CA THR A 89 -5.62 -5.80 4.69
C THR A 89 -5.51 -7.30 4.90
N ASN A 90 -4.42 -7.76 5.51
CA ASN A 90 -4.23 -9.17 5.83
C ASN A 90 -5.31 -9.69 6.77
N ILE A 91 -5.63 -8.94 7.84
CA ILE A 91 -6.72 -9.32 8.77
C ILE A 91 -8.05 -9.45 8.00
N VAL A 92 -8.34 -8.51 7.10
CA VAL A 92 -9.57 -8.52 6.31
C VAL A 92 -9.59 -9.71 5.36
N ILE A 93 -8.49 -10.00 4.67
CA ILE A 93 -8.35 -11.15 3.79
C ILE A 93 -8.57 -12.45 4.59
N ASP A 94 -7.85 -12.63 5.70
CA ASP A 94 -7.91 -13.84 6.51
C ASP A 94 -9.30 -14.05 7.13
N THR A 95 -9.96 -12.98 7.58
CA THR A 95 -11.24 -13.08 8.30
C THR A 95 -12.44 -13.18 7.37
N TYR A 96 -12.42 -12.47 6.24
CA TYR A 96 -13.60 -12.32 5.38
C TYR A 96 -13.45 -12.99 4.02
N PHE A 97 -12.27 -12.94 3.41
CA PHE A 97 -12.09 -13.41 2.03
C PHE A 97 -11.60 -14.86 1.95
N ALA A 98 -10.81 -15.32 2.92
CA ALA A 98 -10.37 -16.72 2.99
C ALA A 98 -11.52 -17.73 3.15
N HIS A 99 -12.70 -17.28 3.58
CA HIS A 99 -13.91 -18.11 3.70
C HIS A 99 -14.88 -17.97 2.51
N LEU A 100 -14.64 -17.01 1.62
CA LEU A 100 -15.49 -16.75 0.44
C LEU A 100 -15.02 -17.49 -0.81
N VAL A 101 -13.87 -18.17 -0.75
CA VAL A 101 -13.23 -18.86 -1.88
C VAL A 101 -13.02 -20.34 -1.57
#